data_AF-F8WST0-F1
#
_entry.id   AF-F8WST0-F1
#
_cell.length_a   1.000
_cell.length_b   1.000
_cell.length_c   1.000
_cell.angle_alpha   90.00
_cell.angle_beta   90.00
_cell.angle_gamma   90.00
#
_symmetry.space_group_name_H-M   'P 1'
#
loop_
_entity.id
_entity.type
_entity.pdbx_description
1 polymer ?
#
loop_
_entity_poly.entity_id
_entity_poly.type
_entity_poly.pdbx_seq_one_letter_code
_entity_poly.pdbx_strand_id
1 'polypeptide(L)'
;MLSISSTLVRHATMPIIQCKFASGQRLPFLVTKARPALPLLIPLLYVQFKLRYQAYNTAARCLRSIEAFYDYASFRHVDVESDISAGRLENVLSLVSGFAAWLTTGRQATNVVAAVGIETALPMNSRTRDQHLLALKAYLSWCAARYIPRSRLGKSEPSGISAVFVDAVDSIDRRFGNHILNLKQSRAHERSLTEENIHLIRAHIVPGADINPFPERVQFHNARRMSAIDHRFGKSKK
;
A
#
# COMPACT_ATOMS: atom_id res chain seq x y z
N MET A 1 8.30 45.12 5.14
CA MET A 1 7.04 44.37 5.19
C MET A 1 6.59 44.10 3.77
N LEU A 2 6.75 42.86 3.30
CA LEU A 2 6.17 42.40 2.03
C LEU A 2 5.48 41.07 2.33
N SER A 3 4.16 41.15 2.43
CA SER A 3 3.25 40.01 2.49
C SER A 3 3.22 39.37 1.11
N ILE A 4 3.56 38.09 1.02
CA ILE A 4 3.31 37.29 -0.18
C ILE A 4 2.22 36.30 0.18
N SER A 5 1.07 36.53 -0.46
CA SER A 5 -0.16 35.78 -0.37
C SER A 5 0.05 34.26 -0.52
N SER A 6 -0.53 33.53 0.42
CA SER A 6 -0.70 32.08 0.38
C SER A 6 -1.68 31.70 -0.73
N THR A 7 -1.21 31.62 -1.97
CA THR A 7 -1.98 31.08 -3.09
C THR A 7 -1.65 29.60 -3.29
N LEU A 8 -2.70 28.79 -3.11
CA LEU A 8 -2.89 27.43 -3.64
C LEU A 8 -1.95 26.36 -3.05
N VAL A 9 -2.48 25.62 -2.08
CA VAL A 9 -2.03 24.28 -1.69
C VAL A 9 -2.14 23.37 -2.91
N ARG A 10 -1.11 23.39 -3.76
CA ARG A 10 -0.88 22.33 -4.74
C ARG A 10 -0.59 21.09 -3.91
N HIS A 11 -1.57 20.19 -3.80
CA HIS A 11 -1.36 18.81 -3.39
C HIS A 11 -0.42 18.12 -4.39
N ALA A 12 0.87 18.42 -4.29
CA ALA A 12 1.91 17.75 -5.05
C ALA A 12 2.09 16.36 -4.42
N THR A 13 2.33 15.34 -5.21
CA THR A 13 2.62 13.98 -4.74
C THR A 13 4.13 13.81 -4.59
N MET A 14 4.59 13.05 -3.58
CA MET A 14 6.01 12.71 -3.40
C MET A 14 6.36 11.53 -4.31
N PRO A 15 7.13 11.70 -5.39
CA PRO A 15 7.25 10.63 -6.38
C PRO A 15 8.07 9.45 -5.85
N ILE A 16 7.70 8.24 -6.27
CA ILE A 16 8.51 7.04 -6.09
C ILE A 16 9.39 6.85 -7.33
N ILE A 17 10.71 6.85 -7.14
CA ILE A 17 11.68 6.59 -8.20
C ILE A 17 12.27 5.19 -8.06
N GLN A 18 12.65 4.60 -9.19
CA GLN A 18 13.40 3.34 -9.21
C GLN A 18 14.89 3.65 -9.25
N CYS A 19 15.64 3.14 -8.27
CA CYS A 19 17.09 3.18 -8.30
C CYS A 19 17.67 1.80 -8.63
N LYS A 20 18.63 1.78 -9.54
CA LYS A 20 19.38 0.57 -9.93
C LYS A 20 20.79 0.68 -9.36
N PHE A 21 21.17 -0.29 -8.53
CA PHE A 21 22.50 -0.40 -7.97
C PHE A 21 23.47 -1.07 -8.96
N ALA A 22 24.77 -0.84 -8.77
CA ALA A 22 25.83 -1.51 -9.54
C ALA A 22 25.73 -3.05 -9.45
N SER A 23 25.23 -3.58 -8.33
CA SER A 23 24.94 -5.01 -8.14
C SER A 23 23.80 -5.55 -9.02
N GLY A 24 23.12 -4.71 -9.81
CA GLY A 24 21.93 -5.06 -10.59
C GLY A 24 20.63 -5.02 -9.79
N GLN A 25 20.69 -4.85 -8.47
CA GLN A 25 19.53 -4.73 -7.60
C GLN A 25 18.73 -3.46 -7.92
N ARG A 26 17.39 -3.57 -7.94
CA ARG A 26 16.46 -2.45 -8.12
C ARG A 26 15.68 -2.21 -6.84
N LEU A 27 15.70 -0.99 -6.33
CA LEU A 27 14.91 -0.60 -5.16
C LEU A 27 14.10 0.66 -5.43
N PRO A 28 12.85 0.73 -4.96
CA PRO A 28 12.05 1.93 -5.04
C PRO A 28 12.41 2.89 -3.90
N PHE A 29 12.46 4.19 -4.15
CA PHE A 29 12.67 5.23 -3.13
C PHE A 29 11.60 6.31 -3.24
N LEU A 30 11.11 6.74 -2.08
CA LEU A 30 10.23 7.88 -1.95
C LEU A 30 11.08 9.15 -1.81
N VAL A 31 10.91 10.12 -2.69
CA VAL A 31 11.74 11.34 -2.72
C VAL A 31 10.94 12.60 -2.46
N THR A 32 11.63 13.63 -1.95
CA THR A 32 11.10 14.97 -1.77
C THR A 32 10.82 15.62 -3.12
N LYS A 33 9.96 16.64 -3.09
CA LYS A 33 9.61 17.46 -4.26
C LYS A 33 10.65 18.53 -4.56
N ALA A 34 11.54 18.80 -3.61
CA ALA A 34 12.58 19.81 -3.77
C ALA A 34 13.53 19.43 -4.91
N ARG A 35 14.17 20.43 -5.51
CA ARG A 35 15.29 20.20 -6.42
C ARG A 35 16.59 20.58 -5.70
N PRO A 36 17.58 19.67 -5.58
CA PRO A 36 17.55 18.27 -6.06
C PRO A 36 16.57 17.39 -5.26
N ALA A 37 15.97 16.40 -5.94
CA ALA A 37 15.04 15.46 -5.31
C ALA A 37 15.84 14.50 -4.40
N LEU A 38 15.59 14.59 -3.10
CA LEU A 38 16.31 13.81 -2.09
C LEU A 38 15.41 12.72 -1.54
N PRO A 39 15.89 11.49 -1.31
CA PRO A 39 15.12 10.47 -0.62
C PRO A 39 14.69 10.93 0.77
N LEU A 40 13.43 10.65 1.14
CA LEU A 40 13.01 10.77 2.53
C LEU A 40 13.76 9.76 3.37
N LEU A 41 14.33 10.21 4.49
CA LEU A 41 15.30 9.44 5.24
C LEU A 41 14.65 8.20 5.86
N ILE A 42 13.53 8.36 6.55
CA ILE A 42 12.92 7.24 7.28
C ILE A 42 12.37 6.16 6.32
N PRO A 43 11.60 6.50 5.25
CA PRO A 43 11.22 5.56 4.20
C PRO A 43 12.43 4.90 3.52
N LEU A 44 13.50 5.64 3.23
CA LEU A 44 14.73 5.07 2.65
C LEU A 44 15.31 3.98 3.55
N LEU A 45 15.46 4.28 4.84
CA LEU A 45 15.99 3.32 5.81
C LEU A 45 15.07 2.10 5.91
N TYR A 46 13.75 2.30 5.94
CA TYR A 46 12.80 1.19 5.95
C TYR A 46 12.96 0.28 4.73
N VAL A 47 13.11 0.85 3.53
CA VAL A 47 13.34 0.07 2.30
C VAL A 47 14.62 -0.75 2.41
N GLN A 48 15.72 -0.14 2.86
CA GLN A 48 17.02 -0.82 2.97
C GLN A 48 17.02 -1.92 4.04
N PHE A 49 16.37 -1.70 5.18
CA PHE A 49 16.42 -2.65 6.30
C PHE A 49 15.31 -3.70 6.28
N LYS A 50 14.13 -3.39 5.71
CA LYS A 50 12.96 -4.29 5.74
C LYS A 50 12.52 -4.79 4.38
N LEU A 51 12.75 -4.04 3.30
CA LEU A 51 12.24 -4.39 1.97
C LEU A 51 13.32 -4.79 0.95
N ARG A 52 14.60 -4.72 1.30
CA ARG A 52 15.73 -4.93 0.38
C ARG A 52 15.66 -6.24 -0.42
N TYR A 53 15.23 -7.33 0.22
CA TYR A 53 15.14 -8.66 -0.39
C TYR A 53 13.74 -9.00 -0.90
N GLN A 54 12.81 -8.04 -0.86
CA GLN A 54 11.48 -8.21 -1.43
C GLN A 54 11.51 -7.94 -2.94
N ALA A 55 10.58 -8.55 -3.67
CA ALA A 55 10.37 -8.22 -5.07
C ALA A 55 10.05 -6.72 -5.23
N TYR A 56 10.60 -6.09 -6.28
CA TYR A 56 10.46 -4.64 -6.51
C TYR A 56 8.99 -4.16 -6.43
N ASN A 57 8.07 -4.86 -7.09
CA ASN A 57 6.65 -4.49 -7.11
C ASN A 57 6.02 -4.56 -5.71
N THR A 58 6.45 -5.50 -4.88
CA THR A 58 6.00 -5.63 -3.49
C THR A 58 6.49 -4.45 -2.65
N ALA A 59 7.77 -4.12 -2.74
CA ALA A 59 8.36 -2.97 -2.05
C ALA A 59 7.73 -1.64 -2.52
N ALA A 60 7.53 -1.48 -3.83
CA ALA A 60 6.91 -0.29 -4.41
C ALA A 60 5.45 -0.13 -3.96
N ARG A 61 4.68 -1.22 -3.86
CA ARG A 61 3.31 -1.17 -3.32
C ARG A 61 3.28 -0.75 -1.84
N CYS A 62 4.24 -1.23 -1.05
CA CYS A 62 4.39 -0.79 0.34
C CYS A 62 4.69 0.71 0.40
N LEU A 63 5.66 1.19 -0.38
CA LEU A 63 5.98 2.62 -0.45
C LEU A 63 4.83 3.48 -0.94
N ARG A 64 4.00 3.04 -1.89
CA ARG A 64 2.78 3.78 -2.30
C ARG A 64 1.79 3.98 -1.15
N SER A 65 1.82 3.08 -0.17
CA SER A 65 0.99 3.21 1.04
C SER A 65 1.58 4.22 2.02
N ILE A 66 2.91 4.24 2.14
CA ILE A 66 3.65 5.23 2.94
C ILE A 66 3.52 6.62 2.31
N GLU A 67 3.72 6.74 0.99
CA GLU A 67 3.51 7.97 0.21
C GLU A 67 2.12 8.55 0.45
N ALA A 68 1.06 7.74 0.31
CA ALA A 68 -0.31 8.19 0.53
C ALA A 68 -0.53 8.70 1.97
N PHE A 69 0.11 8.08 2.96
CA PHE A 69 0.04 8.55 4.34
C PHE A 69 0.79 9.87 4.54
N TYR A 70 1.95 10.04 3.91
CA TYR A 70 2.72 11.29 3.94
C TYR A 70 1.96 12.44 3.26
N ASP A 71 1.29 12.17 2.14
CA ASP A 71 0.41 13.14 1.50
C ASP A 71 -0.74 13.55 2.42
N TYR A 72 -1.37 12.58 3.10
CA TYR A 72 -2.42 12.86 4.08
C TYR A 72 -1.89 13.68 5.28
N ALA A 73 -0.74 13.30 5.83
CA ALA A 73 -0.13 14.01 6.94
C ALA A 73 0.25 15.45 6.56
N SER A 74 0.76 15.65 5.34
CA SER A 74 1.04 16.97 4.77
C SER A 74 -0.24 17.81 4.66
N PHE A 75 -1.36 17.21 4.23
CA PHE A 75 -2.67 17.87 4.24
C PHE A 75 -3.13 18.26 5.65
N ARG A 76 -2.75 17.50 6.67
CA ARG A 76 -3.02 17.79 8.09
C ARG A 76 -1.94 18.66 8.75
N HIS A 77 -0.98 19.17 7.98
CA HIS A 77 0.14 19.99 8.46
C HIS A 77 1.01 19.31 9.53
N VAL A 78 1.14 17.99 9.47
CA VAL A 78 2.02 17.21 10.35
C VAL A 78 3.28 16.79 9.60
N ASP A 79 4.45 17.13 10.16
CA ASP A 79 5.75 16.68 9.67
C ASP A 79 6.10 15.31 10.25
N VAL A 80 5.83 14.27 9.46
CA VAL A 80 6.04 12.87 9.85
C VAL A 80 7.51 12.53 10.09
N GLU A 81 8.45 13.05 9.28
CA GLU A 81 9.88 12.76 9.45
C GLU A 81 10.38 13.34 10.78
N SER A 82 10.00 14.59 11.06
CA SER A 82 10.37 15.29 12.30
C SER A 82 9.77 14.62 13.53
N ASP A 83 8.49 14.25 13.51
CA ASP A 83 7.83 13.63 14.65
C ASP A 83 8.33 12.20 14.91
N ILE A 84 8.57 11.40 13.88
CA ILE A 84 9.15 10.06 14.07
C ILE A 84 10.58 10.17 14.58
N SER A 85 11.44 11.00 13.96
CA SER A 85 12.85 11.12 14.37
C SER A 85 13.03 11.66 15.79
N ALA A 86 12.11 12.52 16.25
CA ALA A 86 12.07 13.00 17.63
C ALA A 86 11.36 12.04 18.60
N GLY A 87 10.91 10.86 18.15
CA GLY A 87 10.22 9.88 18.97
C GLY A 87 8.81 10.29 19.42
N ARG A 88 8.22 11.32 18.81
CA ARG A 88 6.85 11.79 19.07
C ARG A 88 5.83 11.00 18.25
N LEU A 89 5.89 9.67 18.34
CA LEU A 89 5.10 8.80 17.48
C LEU A 89 3.58 8.95 17.69
N GLU A 90 3.12 9.32 18.88
CA GLU A 90 1.70 9.54 19.16
C GLU A 90 1.06 10.62 18.25
N ASN A 91 1.79 11.67 17.89
CA ASN A 91 1.32 12.68 16.92
C ASN A 91 1.01 12.03 15.58
N VAL A 92 1.89 11.14 15.12
CA VAL A 92 1.74 10.41 13.86
C VAL A 92 0.61 9.39 13.96
N LEU A 93 0.48 8.68 15.08
CA LEU A 93 -0.57 7.69 15.31
C LEU A 93 -1.97 8.31 15.42
N SER A 94 -2.06 9.57 15.85
CA SER A 94 -3.32 10.32 15.88
C SER A 94 -3.95 10.49 14.49
N LEU A 95 -3.12 10.45 13.43
CA LEU A 95 -3.56 10.59 12.04
C LEU A 95 -4.21 9.33 11.47
N VAL A 96 -3.99 8.15 12.07
CA VAL A 96 -4.39 6.85 11.48
C VAL A 96 -5.89 6.76 11.23
N SER A 97 -6.72 7.22 12.18
CA SER A 97 -8.18 7.18 12.02
C SER A 97 -8.66 8.08 10.88
N GLY A 98 -8.13 9.29 10.81
CA GLY A 98 -8.45 10.23 9.74
C GLY A 98 -7.94 9.75 8.38
N PHE A 99 -6.77 9.10 8.34
CA PHE A 99 -6.22 8.49 7.14
C PHE A 99 -7.08 7.32 6.63
N ALA A 100 -7.53 6.44 7.53
CA ALA A 100 -8.41 5.33 7.18
C ALA A 100 -9.75 5.81 6.56
N ALA A 101 -10.32 6.88 7.13
CA ALA A 101 -11.49 7.55 6.56
C ALA A 101 -11.18 8.18 5.19
N TRP A 102 -10.06 8.90 5.07
CA TRP A 102 -9.63 9.54 3.83
C TRP A 102 -9.35 8.58 2.68
N LEU A 103 -8.84 7.38 2.96
CA LEU A 103 -8.70 6.33 1.94
C LEU A 103 -10.06 5.86 1.42
N THR A 104 -11.09 5.83 2.28
CA THR A 104 -12.44 5.41 1.90
C THR A 104 -13.11 6.44 1.01
N THR A 105 -12.85 7.74 1.23
CA THR A 105 -13.38 8.85 0.42
C THR A 105 -12.60 9.09 -0.88
N GLY A 106 -11.84 8.12 -1.36
CA GLY A 106 -11.09 8.23 -2.62
C GLY A 106 -9.99 9.28 -2.58
N ARG A 107 -9.43 9.58 -1.40
CA ARG A 107 -8.39 10.59 -1.18
C ARG A 107 -8.86 12.03 -1.47
N GLN A 108 -10.16 12.29 -1.48
CA GLN A 108 -10.67 13.65 -1.60
C GLN A 108 -10.41 14.44 -0.31
N ALA A 109 -9.91 15.66 -0.46
CA ALA A 109 -9.85 16.63 0.63
C ALA A 109 -11.28 16.90 1.10
N THR A 110 -11.52 16.86 2.40
CA THR A 110 -12.81 17.19 3.02
C THR A 110 -13.07 18.70 2.92
N ASN A 111 -13.22 19.21 1.70
CA ASN A 111 -13.99 20.41 1.42
C ASN A 111 -15.25 19.91 0.72
N VAL A 112 -16.18 19.36 1.51
CA VAL A 112 -17.52 19.05 1.03
C VAL A 112 -18.24 20.38 0.79
N VAL A 113 -17.93 21.02 -0.33
CA VAL A 113 -18.89 21.86 -1.04
C VAL A 113 -19.59 20.89 -1.97
N ALA A 114 -20.88 20.65 -1.70
CA ALA A 114 -21.73 19.79 -2.50
C ALA A 114 -21.85 20.34 -3.93
N ALA A 115 -20.87 20.03 -4.79
CA ALA A 115 -20.99 20.20 -6.22
C ALA A 115 -21.74 18.97 -6.75
N VAL A 116 -23.07 19.07 -6.77
CA VAL A 116 -23.95 18.15 -7.48
C VAL A 116 -23.48 18.12 -8.94
N GLY A 117 -22.99 16.97 -9.41
CA GLY A 117 -22.76 16.71 -10.83
C GLY A 117 -21.33 16.40 -11.30
N ILE A 118 -20.32 16.31 -10.43
CA ILE A 118 -18.97 15.89 -10.84
C ILE A 118 -18.71 14.46 -10.36
N GLU A 119 -18.36 13.57 -11.29
CA GLU A 119 -18.05 12.16 -11.04
C GLU A 119 -17.23 11.98 -9.76
N THR A 120 -17.90 11.51 -8.71
CA THR A 120 -17.27 11.15 -7.45
C THR A 120 -16.27 10.04 -7.73
N ALA A 121 -14.99 10.30 -7.49
CA ALA A 121 -13.96 9.27 -7.54
C ALA A 121 -14.46 8.06 -6.74
N LEU A 122 -14.57 6.90 -7.41
CA LEU A 122 -15.16 5.71 -6.81
C LEU A 122 -14.46 5.41 -5.48
N PRO A 123 -15.22 5.12 -4.40
CA PRO A 123 -14.63 4.82 -3.10
C PRO A 123 -13.67 3.64 -3.23
N MET A 124 -12.53 3.72 -2.55
CA MET A 124 -11.49 2.69 -2.64
C MET A 124 -12.04 1.34 -2.16
N ASN A 125 -11.78 0.28 -2.91
CA ASN A 125 -12.11 -1.09 -2.49
C ASN A 125 -11.52 -1.36 -1.08
N SER A 126 -12.34 -1.90 -0.17
CA SER A 126 -11.96 -2.25 1.20
C SER A 126 -10.68 -3.08 1.27
N ARG A 127 -10.47 -4.00 0.32
CA ARG A 127 -9.23 -4.79 0.24
C ARG A 127 -8.00 -3.93 -0.04
N THR A 128 -8.10 -2.97 -0.95
CA THR A 128 -6.98 -2.09 -1.29
C THR A 128 -6.70 -1.12 -0.15
N ARG A 129 -7.76 -0.63 0.51
CA ARG A 129 -7.64 0.17 1.73
C ARG A 129 -6.95 -0.59 2.85
N ASP A 130 -7.35 -1.83 3.12
CA ASP A 130 -6.75 -2.65 4.18
C ASP A 130 -5.30 -3.02 3.85
N GLN A 131 -4.96 -3.22 2.57
CA GLN A 131 -3.56 -3.37 2.15
C GLN A 131 -2.72 -2.11 2.46
N HIS A 132 -3.28 -0.92 2.25
CA HIS A 132 -2.62 0.32 2.64
C HIS A 132 -2.42 0.40 4.16
N LEU A 133 -3.46 0.08 4.93
CA LEU A 133 -3.39 0.10 6.40
C LEU A 133 -2.39 -0.93 6.94
N LEU A 134 -2.35 -2.15 6.39
CA LEU A 134 -1.39 -3.17 6.79
C LEU A 134 0.06 -2.79 6.46
N ALA A 135 0.30 -2.21 5.28
CA ALA A 135 1.62 -1.70 4.91
C ALA A 135 2.06 -0.56 5.84
N LEU A 136 1.15 0.38 6.13
CA LEU A 136 1.41 1.48 7.05
C LEU A 136 1.67 0.99 8.47
N LYS A 137 0.88 0.02 8.96
CA LYS A 137 1.08 -0.62 10.26
C LYS A 137 2.49 -1.18 10.37
N ALA A 138 2.92 -2.01 9.41
CA ALA A 138 4.25 -2.61 9.41
C ALA A 138 5.38 -1.56 9.40
N TYR A 139 5.19 -0.46 8.67
CA TYR A 139 6.13 0.66 8.64
C TYR A 139 6.18 1.40 9.99
N LEU A 140 5.05 1.77 10.57
CA LEU A 140 4.99 2.51 11.84
C LEU A 140 5.44 1.65 13.02
N SER A 141 5.14 0.35 13.04
CA SER A 141 5.70 -0.59 14.03
C SER A 141 7.23 -0.65 13.95
N TRP A 142 7.80 -0.64 12.75
CA TRP A 142 9.26 -0.57 12.59
C TRP A 142 9.82 0.78 13.05
N CYS A 143 9.14 1.88 12.74
CA CYS A 143 9.53 3.21 13.22
C CYS A 143 9.48 3.28 14.75
N ALA A 144 8.44 2.73 15.37
CA ALA A 144 8.31 2.57 16.81
C ALA A 144 9.53 1.85 17.40
N ALA A 145 9.82 0.64 16.90
CA ALA A 145 10.95 -0.15 17.39
C ALA A 145 12.31 0.54 17.23
N ARG A 146 12.45 1.44 16.24
CA ARG A 146 13.70 2.13 15.93
C ARG A 146 13.88 3.48 16.63
N TYR A 147 12.81 4.27 16.73
CA TYR A 147 12.85 5.68 17.14
C TYR A 147 12.09 5.98 18.42
N ILE A 148 11.29 5.04 18.96
CA ILE A 148 10.79 5.22 20.33
C ILE A 148 12.01 5.35 21.23
N PRO A 149 12.10 6.45 21.98
CA PRO A 149 13.38 6.86 22.46
C PRO A 149 13.91 5.89 23.49
N ARG A 150 15.12 5.38 23.23
CA ARG A 150 16.06 5.01 24.29
C ARG A 150 16.49 6.22 25.15
N SER A 151 15.75 7.34 25.12
CA SER A 151 16.10 8.63 25.73
C SER A 151 15.11 9.15 26.78
N ARG A 152 13.98 8.47 27.05
CA ARG A 152 13.29 8.60 28.38
C ARG A 152 14.05 7.88 29.50
N LEU A 153 15.32 7.57 29.24
CA LEU A 153 16.10 6.50 29.86
C LEU A 153 17.21 7.03 30.76
N GLY A 154 17.20 8.33 31.04
CA GLY A 154 17.87 8.84 32.22
C GLY A 154 17.08 8.44 33.46
N LYS A 155 17.35 7.24 34.01
CA LYS A 155 16.94 6.70 35.34
C LYS A 155 15.80 5.66 35.40
N SER A 156 15.42 4.98 34.33
CA SER A 156 14.39 3.92 34.42
C SER A 156 14.99 2.52 34.34
N GLU A 157 14.61 1.66 35.28
CA GLU A 157 14.95 0.24 35.31
C GLU A 157 14.65 -0.47 33.97
N PRO A 158 15.37 -1.57 33.64
CA PRO A 158 15.16 -2.34 32.42
C PRO A 158 13.71 -2.82 32.21
N SER A 159 12.93 -2.97 33.30
CA SER A 159 11.50 -3.27 33.28
C SER A 159 10.66 -2.18 32.61
N GLY A 160 10.98 -0.90 32.82
CA GLY A 160 10.27 0.24 32.24
C GLY A 160 10.50 0.41 30.74
N ILE A 161 11.66 -0.03 30.22
CA ILE A 161 11.96 -0.01 28.79
C ILE A 161 11.04 -0.97 28.04
N SER A 162 10.96 -2.21 28.52
CA SER A 162 10.11 -3.23 27.92
C SER A 162 8.64 -2.80 27.92
N ALA A 163 8.17 -2.19 29.01
CA ALA A 163 6.81 -1.68 29.11
C ALA A 163 6.48 -0.62 28.03
N VAL A 164 7.34 0.38 27.84
CA VAL A 164 7.10 1.44 26.82
C VAL A 164 7.08 0.88 25.40
N PHE A 165 7.91 -0.12 25.09
CA PHE A 165 7.88 -0.79 23.79
C PHE A 165 6.60 -1.62 23.60
N VAL A 166 6.19 -2.37 24.62
CA VAL A 166 4.95 -3.15 24.61
C VAL A 166 3.75 -2.22 24.43
N ASP A 167 3.67 -1.13 25.20
CA ASP A 167 2.59 -0.14 25.12
C ASP A 167 2.47 0.49 23.72
N ALA A 168 3.59 0.78 23.07
CA ALA A 168 3.56 1.36 21.73
C ALA A 168 3.17 0.34 20.65
N VAL A 169 3.62 -0.90 20.76
CA VAL A 169 3.20 -1.99 19.87
C VAL A 169 1.70 -2.25 20.05
N ASP A 170 1.22 -2.33 21.28
CA ASP A 170 -0.19 -2.53 21.60
C ASP A 170 -1.06 -1.34 21.16
N SER A 171 -0.58 -0.10 21.33
CA SER A 171 -1.24 1.11 20.82
C SER A 171 -1.40 1.06 19.30
N ILE A 172 -0.35 0.67 18.58
CA ILE A 172 -0.39 0.49 17.12
C ILE A 172 -1.36 -0.64 16.75
N ASP A 173 -1.25 -1.80 17.38
CA ASP A 173 -2.09 -2.96 17.09
C ASP A 173 -3.57 -2.66 17.31
N ARG A 174 -3.92 -2.01 18.42
CA ARG A 174 -5.29 -1.62 18.74
C ARG A 174 -5.84 -0.59 17.75
N ARG A 175 -5.06 0.45 17.44
CA ARG A 175 -5.49 1.51 16.50
C ARG A 175 -5.74 0.96 15.11
N PHE A 176 -4.85 0.11 14.59
CA PHE A 176 -5.04 -0.49 13.27
C PHE A 176 -6.11 -1.59 13.29
N GLY A 177 -6.23 -2.36 14.37
CA GLY A 177 -7.26 -3.38 14.53
C GLY A 177 -8.68 -2.83 14.44
N ASN A 178 -8.91 -1.61 14.95
CA ASN A 178 -10.20 -0.93 14.84
C ASN A 178 -10.58 -0.51 13.42
N HIS A 179 -9.60 -0.39 12.52
CA HIS A 179 -9.81 0.13 11.15
C HIS A 179 -9.70 -0.93 10.06
N ILE A 180 -9.02 -2.05 10.33
CA ILE A 180 -8.88 -3.16 9.39
C ILE A 180 -10.14 -4.02 9.49
N LEU A 181 -10.94 -4.01 8.42
CA LEU A 181 -12.11 -4.86 8.31
C LEU A 181 -11.63 -6.26 7.92
N ASN A 182 -11.24 -7.07 8.91
CA ASN A 182 -10.74 -8.44 8.73
C ASN A 182 -11.45 -9.18 7.58
N LEU A 183 -10.81 -9.22 6.40
CA LEU A 183 -11.24 -10.03 5.26
C LEU A 183 -10.81 -11.48 5.51
N LYS A 184 -11.35 -12.10 6.56
CA LYS A 184 -11.39 -13.56 6.67
C LYS A 184 -12.35 -14.02 5.58
N GLN A 185 -11.75 -14.33 4.42
CA GLN A 185 -12.14 -15.41 3.50
C GLN A 185 -13.65 -15.64 3.29
N SER A 186 -14.18 -15.19 2.15
CA SER A 186 -15.04 -16.04 1.31
C SER A 186 -15.27 -15.40 -0.07
N ARG A 187 -14.25 -15.36 -0.93
CA ARG A 187 -14.43 -14.98 -2.35
C ARG A 187 -13.68 -15.87 -3.33
N ALA A 188 -13.06 -16.96 -2.86
CA ALA A 188 -12.56 -17.99 -3.77
C ALA A 188 -13.68 -18.50 -4.69
N HIS A 189 -14.94 -18.44 -4.23
CA HIS A 189 -16.13 -18.80 -4.98
C HIS A 189 -16.59 -17.77 -6.04
N GLU A 190 -16.30 -16.48 -5.89
CA GLU A 190 -16.84 -15.45 -6.80
C GLU A 190 -16.01 -15.27 -8.09
N ARG A 191 -14.83 -15.88 -8.20
CA ARG A 191 -13.90 -15.66 -9.34
C ARG A 191 -13.43 -16.93 -10.04
N SER A 192 -13.88 -18.10 -9.60
CA SER A 192 -13.63 -19.35 -10.30
C SER A 192 -14.68 -19.55 -11.38
N LEU A 193 -14.25 -19.95 -12.58
CA LEU A 193 -15.17 -20.50 -13.57
C LEU A 193 -15.75 -21.80 -13.01
N THR A 194 -17.07 -21.97 -13.12
CA THR A 194 -17.72 -23.27 -12.84
C THR A 194 -17.25 -24.31 -13.86
N GLU A 195 -17.39 -25.60 -13.53
CA GLU A 195 -17.03 -26.67 -14.47
C GLU A 195 -17.82 -26.56 -15.78
N GLU A 196 -19.07 -26.10 -15.72
CA GLU A 196 -19.90 -25.78 -16.89
C GLU A 196 -19.29 -24.65 -17.74
N ASN A 197 -18.83 -23.57 -17.11
CA ASN A 197 -18.16 -22.47 -17.82
C ASN A 197 -16.84 -22.94 -18.46
N ILE A 198 -16.10 -23.81 -17.79
CA ILE A 198 -14.88 -24.41 -18.34
C ILE A 198 -15.21 -25.30 -19.54
N HIS A 199 -16.28 -26.10 -19.45
CA HIS A 199 -16.73 -26.95 -20.56
C HIS A 199 -17.17 -26.11 -21.77
N LEU A 200 -17.92 -25.02 -21.55
CA LEU A 200 -18.31 -24.09 -22.61
C LEU A 200 -17.09 -23.46 -23.26
N ILE A 201 -16.14 -22.96 -22.47
CA ILE A 201 -14.89 -22.39 -22.99
C ILE A 201 -14.10 -23.42 -23.80
N ARG A 202 -14.03 -24.68 -23.34
CA ARG A 202 -13.37 -25.78 -24.07
C ARG A 202 -14.04 -26.04 -25.42
N ALA A 203 -15.37 -26.09 -25.47
CA ALA A 203 -16.12 -26.30 -26.70
C ALA A 203 -15.88 -25.18 -27.74
N HIS A 204 -15.71 -23.93 -27.29
CA HIS A 204 -15.53 -22.78 -28.17
C HIS A 204 -14.06 -22.55 -28.60
N ILE A 205 -13.07 -23.19 -27.98
CA ILE A 205 -11.64 -22.98 -28.30
C ILE A 205 -11.09 -24.07 -29.24
N VAL A 206 -11.88 -25.09 -29.59
CA VAL A 206 -11.50 -26.13 -30.55
C VAL A 206 -11.16 -25.50 -31.91
N PRO A 207 -9.96 -25.72 -32.47
CA PRO A 207 -9.61 -25.21 -33.80
C PRO A 207 -10.55 -25.77 -34.87
N GLY A 208 -11.05 -24.90 -35.75
CA GLY A 208 -11.97 -25.26 -36.83
C GLY A 208 -13.42 -25.49 -36.41
N ALA A 209 -13.80 -25.25 -35.15
CA ALA A 209 -15.19 -25.34 -34.73
C ALA A 209 -16.01 -24.13 -35.22
N ASP A 210 -17.23 -24.37 -35.70
CA ASP A 210 -18.14 -23.33 -36.22
C ASP A 210 -18.50 -22.27 -35.17
N ILE A 211 -18.45 -22.64 -33.90
CA ILE A 211 -18.74 -21.77 -32.75
C ILE A 211 -17.48 -21.06 -32.21
N ASN A 212 -16.32 -21.24 -32.82
CA ASN A 212 -15.08 -20.62 -32.33
C ASN A 212 -15.01 -19.15 -32.76
N PRO A 213 -15.07 -18.18 -31.82
CA PRO A 213 -15.12 -16.76 -32.15
C PRO A 213 -13.77 -16.18 -32.59
N PHE A 214 -12.68 -16.97 -32.52
CA PHE A 214 -11.35 -16.51 -32.83
C PHE A 214 -10.98 -16.78 -34.31
N PRO A 215 -10.24 -15.88 -34.99
CA PRO A 215 -9.72 -16.13 -36.34
C PRO A 215 -8.81 -17.38 -36.40
N GLU A 216 -8.90 -18.18 -37.47
CA GLU A 216 -8.16 -19.46 -37.64
C GLU A 216 -6.68 -19.38 -37.24
N ARG A 217 -5.99 -18.31 -37.64
CA ARG A 217 -4.57 -18.05 -37.34
C ARG A 217 -4.19 -18.08 -35.86
N VAL A 218 -5.12 -17.81 -34.94
CA VAL A 218 -4.88 -17.80 -33.48
C VAL A 218 -5.51 -18.99 -32.75
N GLN A 219 -6.39 -19.76 -33.40
CA GLN A 219 -7.12 -20.85 -32.76
C GLN A 219 -6.18 -21.94 -32.24
N PHE A 220 -5.19 -22.37 -33.03
CA PHE A 220 -4.20 -23.36 -32.60
C PHE A 220 -3.33 -22.88 -31.43
N HIS A 221 -2.97 -21.59 -31.41
CA HIS A 221 -2.21 -21.00 -30.30
C HIS A 221 -3.03 -21.01 -29.00
N ASN A 222 -4.31 -20.62 -29.09
CA ASN A 222 -5.23 -20.58 -27.96
C ASN A 222 -5.53 -21.98 -27.42
N ALA A 223 -5.80 -22.95 -28.29
CA ALA A 223 -6.01 -24.35 -27.92
C ALA A 223 -4.80 -24.92 -27.19
N ARG A 224 -3.59 -24.70 -27.71
CA ARG A 224 -2.35 -25.16 -27.07
C ARG A 224 -2.11 -24.51 -25.70
N ARG A 225 -2.45 -23.23 -25.54
CA ARG A 225 -2.40 -22.56 -24.23
C ARG A 225 -3.38 -23.16 -23.23
N MET A 226 -4.61 -23.47 -23.66
CA MET A 226 -5.61 -24.11 -22.79
C MET A 226 -5.17 -25.50 -22.33
N SER A 227 -4.64 -26.34 -23.24
CA SER A 227 -4.10 -27.65 -22.84
C SER A 227 -2.90 -27.55 -21.88
N ALA A 228 -2.05 -26.53 -22.04
CA ALA A 228 -0.93 -26.30 -21.13
C ALA A 228 -1.37 -25.83 -19.73
N ILE A 229 -2.47 -25.09 -19.65
CA ILE A 229 -3.12 -24.70 -18.39
C ILE A 229 -3.69 -25.96 -17.72
N ASP A 230 -4.45 -26.78 -18.46
CA ASP A 230 -5.04 -28.02 -17.95
C ASP A 230 -3.96 -28.98 -17.40
N HIS A 231 -2.84 -29.13 -18.09
CA HIS A 231 -1.73 -29.96 -17.60
C HIS A 231 -1.04 -29.39 -16.34
N ARG A 232 -1.00 -28.05 -16.17
CA ARG A 232 -0.44 -27.40 -14.98
C ARG A 232 -1.35 -27.52 -13.75
N PHE A 233 -2.66 -27.46 -13.92
CA PHE A 233 -3.62 -27.47 -12.81
C PHE A 233 -4.23 -28.86 -12.54
N GLY A 234 -4.22 -29.77 -13.51
CA GLY A 234 -4.70 -31.15 -13.37
C GLY A 234 -3.84 -32.04 -12.45
N LYS A 235 -2.58 -31.65 -12.16
CA LYS A 235 -1.72 -32.36 -11.19
C LYS A 235 -2.02 -32.04 -9.71
N SER A 236 -2.95 -31.12 -9.43
CA SER A 236 -3.28 -30.72 -8.06
C SER A 236 -4.42 -31.52 -7.42
N LYS A 237 -4.94 -32.55 -8.10
CA LYS A 237 -5.95 -33.49 -7.57
C LYS A 237 -5.43 -34.93 -7.66
N LYS A 238 -4.48 -35.30 -6.81
CA LYS A 238 -4.26 -36.66 -6.35
C LYS A 238 -3.83 -36.62 -4.89
#